data_AF-A0A015U0W6-F1
#
_entry.id   AF-A0A015U0W6-F1
#
_cell.length_a   1.000
_cell.length_b   1.000
_cell.length_c   1.000
_cell.angle_alpha   90.00
_cell.angle_beta   90.00
_cell.angle_gamma   90.00
#
_symmetry.space_group_name_H-M   'P 1'
#
loop_
_entity.id
_entity.type
_entity.pdbx_description
1 polymer ?
#
loop_
_entity_poly.entity_id
_entity_poly.type
_entity_poly.pdbx_seq_one_letter_code
_entity_poly.pdbx_strand_id
1 'polypeptide(L)'
;MGKQWFVFTSLENSQETKTASPYLDYLTWNTKGRWTAEYKDGEFYHYENGAKDKCHTDSILNYISDAGENWQMKIEGDHFVHAPNGDYSCAHTDTVMHYIGWGGRKWRAELLTLIDGLHPDLNGDEPLVYPEGMLLKADAAAEVYLVQLGSRHHIPNPDVYFALFPAWDKITVKSQEEVNAIPLGIPLSLDACLIKADDSDPVYLSTNGVKSHIQSVEDFNKVGFDWNKIKVMSPAEVDAIPTAPEYEIANW
;
A
#
# COMPACT_ATOMS: atom_id res chain seq x y z
N MET A 1 1.08 14.82 -2.42
CA MET A 1 1.50 15.16 -3.79
C MET A 1 2.80 14.43 -4.04
N GLY A 2 2.83 13.59 -5.08
CA GLY A 2 3.92 12.63 -5.31
C GLY A 2 5.02 13.21 -6.20
N LYS A 3 6.25 12.73 -6.03
CA LYS A 3 7.34 12.97 -6.99
C LYS A 3 7.00 12.34 -8.33
N GLN A 4 7.18 13.08 -9.42
CA GLN A 4 7.03 12.53 -10.76
C GLN A 4 8.37 12.02 -11.27
N TRP A 5 8.32 10.90 -11.99
CA TRP A 5 9.51 10.27 -12.55
C TRP A 5 9.49 10.41 -14.06
N PHE A 6 10.67 10.53 -14.65
CA PHE A 6 10.86 10.45 -16.09
C PHE A 6 11.43 9.09 -16.46
N VAL A 7 10.87 8.45 -17.49
CA VAL A 7 11.43 7.24 -18.09
C VAL A 7 12.11 7.62 -19.40
N PHE A 8 13.39 7.26 -19.51
CA PHE A 8 14.28 7.60 -20.61
C PHE A 8 14.46 6.41 -21.54
N THR A 9 14.23 6.65 -22.82
CA THR A 9 14.57 5.73 -23.91
C THR A 9 15.61 6.40 -24.81
N SER A 10 16.71 5.70 -25.11
CA SER A 10 17.70 6.23 -26.05
C SER A 10 17.10 6.21 -27.47
N LEU A 11 17.21 7.34 -28.19
CA LEU A 11 16.83 7.42 -29.60
C LEU A 11 17.96 6.96 -30.54
N GLU A 12 19.15 6.74 -30.01
CA GLU A 12 20.34 6.32 -30.77
C GLU A 12 20.59 4.81 -30.67
N ASN A 13 20.10 4.16 -29.62
CA ASN A 13 20.21 2.73 -29.41
C ASN A 13 18.90 2.14 -28.86
N SER A 14 18.12 1.50 -29.73
CA SER A 14 16.82 0.92 -29.36
C SER A 14 16.90 -0.32 -28.46
N GLN A 15 18.09 -0.92 -28.30
CA GLN A 15 18.30 -2.06 -27.39
C GLN A 15 18.78 -1.63 -26.00
N GLU A 16 19.06 -0.34 -25.79
CA GLU A 16 19.45 0.18 -24.48
C GLU A 16 18.28 0.10 -23.50
N THR A 17 18.54 -0.45 -22.32
CA THR A 17 17.53 -0.56 -21.26
C THR A 17 16.99 0.82 -20.89
N LYS A 18 15.66 0.94 -20.84
CA LYS A 18 15.01 2.16 -20.35
C LYS A 18 15.43 2.42 -18.90
N THR A 19 15.69 3.67 -18.57
CA THR A 19 16.08 4.08 -17.21
C THR A 19 15.05 5.06 -16.67
N ALA A 20 14.77 5.05 -15.36
CA ALA A 20 13.89 6.02 -14.73
C ALA A 20 14.66 6.92 -13.75
N SER A 21 14.33 8.21 -13.70
CA SER A 21 14.91 9.15 -12.73
C SER A 21 13.96 10.33 -12.48
N PRO A 22 13.92 10.92 -11.27
CA PRO A 22 13.20 12.17 -11.02
C PRO A 22 13.92 13.39 -11.61
N TYR A 23 15.16 13.21 -12.05
CA TYR A 23 16.00 14.23 -12.66
C TYR A 23 16.10 14.04 -14.18
N LEU A 24 15.97 15.14 -14.91
CA LEU A 24 16.08 15.27 -16.36
C LEU A 24 17.28 16.14 -16.71
N ASP A 25 18.32 15.58 -17.32
CA ASP A 25 19.50 16.33 -17.79
C ASP A 25 19.33 16.77 -19.23
N TYR A 26 19.28 18.08 -19.51
CA TYR A 26 18.96 18.64 -20.82
C TYR A 26 19.88 19.80 -21.22
N LEU A 27 19.90 20.11 -22.52
CA LEU A 27 20.46 21.34 -23.06
C LEU A 27 19.35 22.37 -23.28
N THR A 28 19.63 23.63 -22.93
CA THR A 28 18.73 24.75 -23.16
C THR A 28 19.28 25.73 -24.19
N TRP A 29 18.39 26.35 -24.96
CA TRP A 29 18.72 27.37 -25.97
C TRP A 29 18.85 28.78 -25.41
N ASN A 30 18.24 29.09 -24.25
CA ASN A 30 18.14 30.46 -23.74
C ASN A 30 19.41 30.95 -23.01
N THR A 31 20.11 30.06 -22.29
CA THR A 31 21.34 30.39 -21.56
C THR A 31 22.57 29.70 -22.14
N LYS A 32 22.40 28.86 -23.18
CA LYS A 32 23.45 28.04 -23.81
C LYS A 32 24.27 27.27 -22.77
N GLY A 33 23.72 26.18 -22.24
CA GLY A 33 24.38 25.39 -21.20
C GLY A 33 23.68 24.07 -20.87
N ARG A 34 24.26 23.35 -19.91
CA ARG A 34 23.74 22.09 -19.37
C ARG A 34 22.93 22.35 -18.11
N TRP A 35 21.76 21.75 -18.02
CA TRP A 35 20.84 21.91 -16.89
C TRP A 35 20.27 20.58 -16.47
N THR A 36 19.98 20.45 -15.18
CA THR A 36 19.20 19.34 -14.64
C THR A 36 17.88 19.89 -14.12
N ALA A 37 16.76 19.28 -14.45
CA ALA A 37 15.46 19.61 -13.91
C ALA A 37 14.94 18.48 -13.01
N GLU A 38 14.33 18.82 -11.88
CA GLU A 38 13.47 17.92 -11.08
C GLU A 38 12.04 18.50 -11.11
N TYR A 39 11.03 17.69 -11.39
CA TYR A 39 9.63 18.14 -11.34
C TYR A 39 8.92 17.59 -10.10
N LYS A 40 8.48 18.49 -9.21
CA LYS A 40 7.77 18.13 -7.97
C LYS A 40 6.84 19.26 -7.56
N ASP A 41 5.72 18.88 -6.94
CA ASP A 41 4.73 19.82 -6.41
C ASP A 41 4.22 20.84 -7.45
N GLY A 42 4.19 20.46 -8.73
CA GLY A 42 3.69 21.29 -9.83
C GLY A 42 4.74 22.21 -10.48
N GLU A 43 5.98 22.22 -9.98
CA GLU A 43 7.05 23.11 -10.46
C GLU A 43 8.31 22.35 -10.87
N PHE A 44 9.05 22.92 -11.82
CA PHE A 44 10.41 22.52 -12.13
C PHE A 44 11.39 23.21 -11.20
N TYR A 45 12.33 22.43 -10.67
CA TYR A 45 13.54 22.89 -10.00
C TYR A 45 14.71 22.74 -10.96
N HIS A 46 15.28 23.85 -11.39
CA HIS A 46 16.32 23.93 -12.41
C HIS A 46 17.68 24.14 -11.77
N TYR A 47 18.60 23.22 -12.00
CA TYR A 47 19.97 23.21 -11.48
C TYR A 47 20.97 23.47 -12.60
N GLU A 48 21.65 24.61 -12.57
CA GLU A 48 22.70 24.93 -13.55
C GLU A 48 23.86 23.94 -13.41
N ASN A 49 24.19 23.21 -14.48
CA ASN A 49 25.17 22.11 -14.47
C ASN A 49 24.94 21.08 -13.33
N GLY A 50 23.69 20.89 -12.89
CA GLY A 50 23.34 19.97 -11.80
C GLY A 50 23.72 20.46 -10.40
N ALA A 51 24.19 21.70 -10.26
CA ALA A 51 24.59 22.27 -8.98
C ALA A 51 23.36 22.70 -8.16
N LYS A 52 23.07 21.99 -7.05
CA LYS A 52 21.86 22.22 -6.23
C LYS A 52 21.83 23.59 -5.54
N ASP A 53 22.99 24.19 -5.30
CA ASP A 53 23.16 25.54 -4.78
C ASP A 53 22.85 26.63 -5.83
N LYS A 54 22.78 26.25 -7.11
CA LYS A 54 22.37 27.11 -8.24
C LYS A 54 20.98 26.75 -8.76
N CYS A 55 20.06 26.57 -7.82
CA CYS A 55 18.68 26.21 -8.10
C CYS A 55 17.81 27.46 -8.29
N HIS A 56 16.86 27.39 -9.22
CA HIS A 56 15.66 28.23 -9.21
C HIS A 56 14.44 27.38 -9.57
N THR A 57 13.25 27.87 -9.29
CA THR A 57 11.99 27.21 -9.68
C THR A 57 11.31 27.94 -10.82
N ASP A 58 10.61 27.19 -11.67
CA ASP A 58 9.76 27.71 -12.74
C ASP A 58 8.66 26.69 -13.10
N SER A 59 7.61 27.14 -13.77
CA SER A 59 6.55 26.29 -14.33
C SER A 59 6.88 25.74 -15.71
N ILE A 60 7.96 26.26 -16.32
CA ILE A 60 8.38 25.93 -17.69
C ILE A 60 9.80 25.35 -17.73
N LEU A 61 10.10 24.67 -18.83
CA LEU A 61 11.43 24.17 -19.18
C LEU A 61 11.75 24.52 -20.64
N ASN A 62 12.87 25.18 -20.87
CA ASN A 62 13.36 25.48 -22.22
C ASN A 62 14.37 24.41 -22.64
N TYR A 63 14.19 23.78 -23.79
CA TYR A 63 15.06 22.69 -24.24
C TYR A 63 15.32 22.70 -25.74
N ILE A 64 16.38 22.00 -26.14
CA ILE A 64 16.69 21.72 -27.53
C ILE A 64 16.17 20.31 -27.87
N SER A 65 15.32 20.22 -28.90
CA SER A 65 14.78 18.92 -29.36
C SER A 65 15.87 18.03 -29.94
N ASP A 66 15.55 16.75 -30.15
CA ASP A 66 16.45 15.81 -30.83
C ASP A 66 16.75 16.22 -32.29
N ALA A 67 15.91 17.05 -32.90
CA ALA A 67 16.13 17.67 -34.21
C ALA A 67 16.98 18.96 -34.15
N GLY A 68 17.34 19.44 -32.95
CA GLY A 68 18.11 20.67 -32.75
C GLY A 68 17.28 21.95 -32.73
N GLU A 69 15.96 21.83 -32.55
CA GLU A 69 15.04 22.96 -32.55
C GLU A 69 14.83 23.50 -31.13
N ASN A 70 14.44 24.77 -31.01
CA ASN A 70 14.20 25.40 -29.72
C ASN A 70 12.74 25.21 -29.30
N TRP A 71 12.55 24.65 -28.12
CA TRP A 71 11.23 24.41 -27.55
C TRP A 71 11.17 24.92 -26.12
N GLN A 72 9.97 25.33 -25.71
CA GLN A 72 9.61 25.53 -24.32
C GLN A 72 8.49 24.57 -24.00
N MET A 73 8.48 24.02 -22.80
CA MET A 73 7.42 23.13 -22.37
C MET A 73 7.00 23.39 -20.94
N LYS A 74 5.80 22.92 -20.63
CA LYS A 74 5.26 22.78 -19.27
C LYS A 74 4.59 21.41 -19.14
N ILE A 75 4.31 21.01 -17.91
CA ILE A 75 3.52 19.81 -17.62
C ILE A 75 2.14 20.26 -17.17
N GLU A 76 1.10 19.70 -17.79
CA GLU A 76 -0.30 19.91 -17.39
C GLU A 76 -0.96 18.55 -17.16
N GLY A 77 -1.30 18.25 -15.91
CA GLY A 77 -1.86 16.95 -15.54
C GLY A 77 -0.87 15.81 -15.80
N ASP A 78 -1.13 15.02 -16.83
CA ASP A 78 -0.41 13.79 -17.19
C ASP A 78 0.38 13.90 -18.50
N HIS A 79 0.44 15.08 -19.12
CA HIS A 79 1.08 15.27 -20.42
C HIS A 79 1.94 16.54 -20.48
N PHE A 80 2.76 16.60 -21.52
CA PHE A 80 3.58 17.75 -21.85
C PHE A 80 2.84 18.68 -22.81
N VAL A 81 3.04 19.98 -22.64
CA VAL A 81 2.62 21.00 -23.60
C VAL A 81 3.88 21.61 -24.20
N HIS A 82 4.11 21.40 -25.50
CA HIS A 82 5.32 21.85 -26.21
C HIS A 82 5.00 23.06 -27.08
N ALA A 83 5.71 24.16 -26.84
CA ALA A 83 5.60 25.43 -27.55
C ALA A 83 6.90 25.74 -28.33
N PRO A 84 6.86 25.85 -29.67
CA PRO A 84 8.05 26.16 -30.45
C PRO A 84 8.54 27.57 -30.12
N ASN A 85 9.81 27.72 -29.75
CA ASN A 85 10.42 28.98 -29.28
C ASN A 85 9.64 29.67 -28.12
N GLY A 86 8.80 28.95 -27.38
CA GLY A 86 7.94 29.54 -26.34
C GLY A 86 6.63 30.17 -26.84
N ASP A 87 6.29 30.03 -28.12
CA ASP A 87 5.01 30.49 -28.65
C ASP A 87 3.89 29.45 -28.40
N TYR A 88 3.15 29.64 -27.30
CA TYR A 88 2.05 28.74 -26.94
C TYR A 88 0.82 28.83 -27.86
N SER A 89 0.72 29.84 -28.73
CA SER A 89 -0.33 29.86 -29.75
C SER A 89 -0.14 28.77 -30.81
N CYS A 90 1.10 28.29 -30.96
CA CYS A 90 1.50 27.20 -31.82
C CYS A 90 1.79 25.91 -31.03
N ALA A 91 1.40 25.84 -29.75
CA ALA A 91 1.69 24.68 -28.92
C ALA A 91 0.84 23.46 -29.29
N HIS A 92 1.37 22.29 -28.97
CA HIS A 92 0.65 21.02 -29.00
C HIS A 92 0.92 20.25 -27.72
N THR A 93 0.11 19.22 -27.46
CA THR A 93 0.28 18.32 -26.32
C THR A 93 0.84 16.97 -26.77
N ASP A 94 1.64 16.35 -25.92
CA ASP A 94 2.20 15.02 -26.16
C ASP A 94 2.49 14.31 -24.82
N THR A 95 2.58 12.99 -24.84
CA THR A 95 2.99 12.16 -23.69
C THR A 95 4.51 11.96 -23.62
N VAL A 96 5.23 12.46 -24.64
CA VAL A 96 6.67 12.31 -24.77
C VAL A 96 7.37 13.65 -24.96
N MET A 97 8.64 13.68 -24.61
CA MET A 97 9.57 14.77 -24.91
C MET A 97 10.80 14.19 -25.61
N HIS A 98 11.09 14.64 -26.83
CA HIS A 98 12.32 14.29 -27.54
C HIS A 98 13.33 15.42 -27.42
N TYR A 99 14.53 15.14 -26.88
CA TYR A 99 15.46 16.20 -26.52
C TYR A 99 16.92 15.73 -26.53
N ILE A 100 17.84 16.69 -26.44
CA ILE A 100 19.28 16.45 -26.33
C ILE A 100 19.72 16.59 -24.86
N GLY A 101 20.33 15.52 -24.33
CA GLY A 101 20.89 15.50 -22.97
C GLY A 101 22.30 16.09 -22.87
N TRP A 102 22.87 16.13 -21.67
CA TRP A 102 24.19 16.72 -21.40
C TRP A 102 25.32 16.23 -22.31
N GLY A 103 25.31 14.92 -22.63
CA GLY A 103 26.33 14.28 -23.47
C GLY A 103 26.12 14.48 -24.97
N GLY A 104 25.15 15.29 -25.40
CA GLY A 104 24.77 15.44 -26.81
C GLY A 104 23.92 14.29 -27.37
N ARG A 105 23.67 13.26 -26.56
CA ARG A 105 22.83 12.12 -26.92
C ARG A 105 21.35 12.51 -26.98
N LYS A 106 20.62 11.89 -27.90
CA LYS A 106 19.18 12.08 -28.10
C LYS A 106 18.36 11.11 -27.25
N TRP A 107 17.36 11.65 -26.57
CA TRP A 107 16.52 10.92 -25.63
C TRP A 107 15.05 11.19 -25.88
N ARG A 108 14.24 10.17 -25.60
CA ARG A 108 12.80 10.27 -25.41
C ARG A 108 12.50 10.11 -23.92
N ALA A 109 11.89 11.13 -23.31
CA ALA A 109 11.39 11.10 -21.95
C ALA A 109 9.87 10.92 -21.93
N GLU A 110 9.37 10.07 -21.04
CA GLU A 110 7.96 9.84 -20.73
C GLU A 110 7.70 10.17 -19.26
N LEU A 111 6.53 10.70 -18.91
CA LEU A 111 6.11 10.78 -17.51
C LEU A 111 5.72 9.40 -17.00
N LEU A 112 6.32 9.00 -15.89
CA LEU A 112 5.94 7.80 -15.16
C LEU A 112 5.11 8.21 -13.94
N THR A 113 3.83 7.85 -14.00
CA THR A 113 2.96 7.83 -12.84
C THR A 113 3.11 6.48 -12.17
N LEU A 114 3.56 6.48 -10.91
CA LEU A 114 3.56 5.26 -10.11
C LEU A 114 2.11 4.91 -9.80
N ILE A 115 1.73 3.68 -10.11
CA ILE A 115 0.45 3.14 -9.66
C ILE A 115 0.67 2.65 -8.23
N ASP A 116 0.21 3.44 -7.27
CA ASP A 116 0.16 3.03 -5.87
C ASP A 116 -0.76 1.81 -5.75
N GLY A 117 -0.26 0.73 -5.14
CA GLY A 117 -1.05 -0.47 -4.93
C GLY A 117 -1.41 -1.25 -6.21
N LEU A 118 -0.61 -1.19 -7.29
CA LEU A 118 -0.84 -2.03 -8.50
C LEU A 118 -0.96 -3.52 -8.15
N HIS A 119 -0.20 -3.96 -7.14
CA HIS A 119 -0.34 -5.23 -6.47
C HIS A 119 -0.24 -4.98 -4.96
N PRO A 120 -1.35 -4.67 -4.28
CA PRO A 120 -1.31 -4.26 -2.87
C PRO A 120 -0.80 -5.40 -1.98
N ASP A 121 -0.99 -6.65 -2.40
CA ASP A 121 -0.48 -7.84 -1.70
C ASP A 121 1.05 -8.02 -1.84
N LEU A 122 1.73 -7.25 -2.70
CA LEU A 122 3.16 -7.37 -3.01
C LEU A 122 3.98 -6.09 -2.75
N ASN A 123 3.32 -4.95 -2.58
CA ASN A 123 3.98 -3.66 -2.35
C ASN A 123 4.26 -3.50 -0.86
N GLY A 124 5.51 -3.77 -0.44
CA GLY A 124 5.97 -3.80 0.95
C GLY A 124 5.97 -2.48 1.73
N ASP A 125 4.85 -1.74 1.74
CA ASP A 125 4.29 -1.37 3.04
C ASP A 125 3.59 -2.65 3.52
N GLU A 126 3.98 -3.19 4.68
CA GLU A 126 3.28 -4.38 5.19
C GLU A 126 1.77 -4.14 5.06
N PRO A 127 0.97 -5.15 4.63
CA PRO A 127 -0.46 -5.03 4.77
C PRO A 127 -0.72 -4.55 6.20
N LEU A 128 -1.79 -3.81 6.45
CA LEU A 128 -2.30 -3.72 7.81
C LEU A 128 -2.69 -5.16 8.22
N VAL A 129 -1.70 -5.98 8.59
CA VAL A 129 -1.83 -7.34 9.08
C VAL A 129 -2.21 -7.13 10.52
N TYR A 130 -3.51 -7.07 10.74
CA TYR A 130 -4.03 -7.14 12.09
C TYR A 130 -3.71 -8.55 12.59
N PRO A 131 -2.97 -8.68 13.70
CA PRO A 131 -2.52 -9.98 14.17
C PRO A 131 -3.73 -10.86 14.47
N GLU A 132 -3.60 -12.16 14.23
CA GLU A 132 -4.70 -13.07 14.52
C GLU A 132 -5.08 -13.06 16.00
N GLY A 133 -6.40 -13.08 16.23
CA GLY A 133 -7.01 -12.89 17.54
C GLY A 133 -6.97 -11.46 18.07
N MET A 134 -6.61 -10.47 17.26
CA MET A 134 -6.78 -9.07 17.65
C MET A 134 -8.26 -8.76 17.89
N LEU A 135 -8.55 -8.20 19.06
CA LEU A 135 -9.83 -7.57 19.35
C LEU A 135 -9.77 -6.10 18.97
N LEU A 136 -10.73 -5.63 18.18
CA LEU A 136 -10.76 -4.24 17.74
C LEU A 136 -12.16 -3.67 17.59
N LYS A 137 -12.25 -2.34 17.74
CA LYS A 137 -13.45 -1.55 17.46
C LYS A 137 -13.06 -0.23 16.80
N ALA A 138 -14.00 0.36 16.05
CA ALA A 138 -13.84 1.75 15.64
C ALA A 138 -14.12 2.69 16.83
N ASP A 139 -13.44 3.84 16.90
CA ASP A 139 -13.52 4.78 18.03
C ASP A 139 -14.95 5.13 18.46
N ALA A 140 -15.78 5.53 17.50
CA ALA A 140 -17.18 5.90 17.73
C ALA A 140 -18.19 4.73 17.59
N ALA A 141 -17.72 3.51 17.33
CA ALA A 141 -18.55 2.33 17.13
C ALA A 141 -18.69 1.48 18.40
N ALA A 142 -19.85 0.83 18.55
CA ALA A 142 -20.11 -0.12 19.64
C ALA A 142 -19.69 -1.54 19.26
N GLU A 143 -19.61 -1.82 17.96
CA GLU A 143 -19.29 -3.11 17.38
C GLU A 143 -17.84 -3.50 17.68
N VAL A 144 -17.68 -4.68 18.28
CA VAL A 144 -16.39 -5.29 18.57
C VAL A 144 -16.18 -6.43 17.60
N TYR A 145 -14.97 -6.51 17.05
CA TYR A 145 -14.59 -7.54 16.11
C TYR A 145 -13.41 -8.35 16.64
N LEU A 146 -13.43 -9.65 16.37
CA LEU A 146 -12.28 -10.53 16.49
C LEU A 146 -11.68 -10.74 15.11
N VAL A 147 -10.39 -10.49 14.95
CA VAL A 147 -9.67 -10.83 13.71
C VAL A 147 -9.36 -12.31 13.72
N GLN A 148 -9.89 -13.01 12.72
CA GLN A 148 -9.60 -14.40 12.45
C GLN A 148 -9.49 -14.58 10.95
N LEU A 149 -8.52 -15.37 10.52
CA LEU A 149 -8.44 -15.84 9.15
C LEU A 149 -8.30 -14.68 8.15
N GLY A 150 -7.61 -13.61 8.55
CA GLY A 150 -7.46 -12.35 7.79
C GLY A 150 -8.74 -11.52 7.66
N SER A 151 -9.81 -11.86 8.38
CA SER A 151 -11.10 -11.17 8.36
C SER A 151 -11.50 -10.68 9.75
N ARG A 152 -12.29 -9.61 9.83
CA ARG A 152 -12.94 -9.16 11.07
C ARG A 152 -14.28 -9.86 11.24
N HIS A 153 -14.48 -10.52 12.35
CA HIS A 153 -15.72 -11.22 12.71
C HIS A 153 -16.42 -10.47 13.83
N HIS A 154 -17.63 -9.96 13.57
CA HIS A 154 -18.39 -9.24 14.58
C HIS A 154 -18.74 -10.17 15.76
N ILE A 155 -18.50 -9.70 16.98
CA ILE A 155 -18.95 -10.35 18.22
C ILE A 155 -20.35 -9.81 18.52
N PRO A 156 -21.43 -10.60 18.33
CA PRO A 156 -22.78 -10.05 18.21
C PRO A 156 -23.31 -9.33 19.45
N ASN A 157 -22.81 -9.67 20.63
CA ASN A 157 -23.24 -9.10 21.91
C ASN A 157 -22.21 -9.37 23.03
N PRO A 158 -22.36 -8.70 24.19
CA PRO A 158 -21.51 -8.92 25.36
C PRO A 158 -21.50 -10.36 25.91
N ASP A 159 -22.59 -11.12 25.81
CA ASP A 159 -22.64 -12.49 26.33
C ASP A 159 -21.69 -13.41 25.55
N VAL A 160 -21.65 -13.26 24.23
CA VAL A 160 -20.68 -13.97 23.36
C VAL A 160 -19.26 -13.52 23.68
N TYR A 161 -19.03 -12.23 23.93
CA TYR A 161 -17.71 -11.73 24.33
C TYR A 161 -17.24 -12.37 25.65
N PHE A 162 -18.06 -12.34 26.69
CA PHE A 162 -17.73 -12.87 28.02
C PHE A 162 -17.76 -14.40 28.13
N ALA A 163 -18.20 -15.09 27.07
CA ALA A 163 -18.00 -16.52 26.90
C ALA A 163 -16.58 -16.86 26.44
N LEU A 164 -15.79 -15.87 25.98
CA LEU A 164 -14.44 -16.07 25.43
C LEU A 164 -13.37 -15.29 26.21
N PHE A 165 -13.70 -14.08 26.67
CA PHE A 165 -12.76 -13.12 27.24
C PHE A 165 -13.15 -12.70 28.67
N PRO A 166 -12.18 -12.31 29.52
CA PRO A 166 -12.46 -11.95 30.91
C PRO A 166 -12.91 -10.49 31.07
N ALA A 167 -12.43 -9.58 30.22
CA ALA A 167 -12.65 -8.15 30.31
C ALA A 167 -12.45 -7.46 28.94
N TRP A 168 -12.87 -6.19 28.84
CA TRP A 168 -12.80 -5.38 27.61
C TRP A 168 -11.43 -4.71 27.35
N ASP A 169 -10.46 -4.93 28.24
CA ASP A 169 -9.15 -4.25 28.26
C ASP A 169 -8.23 -4.64 27.10
N LYS A 170 -8.52 -5.75 26.41
CA LYS A 170 -7.78 -6.22 25.23
C LYS A 170 -8.29 -5.61 23.91
N ILE A 171 -9.39 -4.88 23.91
CA ILE A 171 -9.89 -4.23 22.68
C ILE A 171 -8.99 -3.07 22.30
N THR A 172 -8.46 -3.13 21.08
CA THR A 172 -7.75 -2.03 20.46
C THR A 172 -8.72 -1.10 19.72
N VAL A 173 -8.65 0.19 20.01
CA VAL A 173 -9.42 1.21 19.30
C VAL A 173 -8.67 1.67 18.05
N LYS A 174 -9.35 1.66 16.91
CA LYS A 174 -8.82 2.05 15.59
C LYS A 174 -9.73 3.07 14.90
N SER A 175 -9.23 3.71 13.85
CA SER A 175 -10.07 4.55 12.99
C SER A 175 -11.10 3.71 12.22
N GLN A 176 -12.22 4.30 11.82
CA GLN A 176 -13.22 3.60 11.02
C GLN A 176 -12.65 3.05 9.71
N GLU A 177 -11.72 3.78 9.09
CA GLU A 177 -11.02 3.40 7.86
C GLU A 177 -10.14 2.17 8.08
N GLU A 178 -9.32 2.17 9.13
CA GLU A 178 -8.50 1.01 9.54
C GLU A 178 -9.37 -0.24 9.77
N VAL A 179 -10.46 -0.11 10.53
CA VAL A 179 -11.36 -1.25 10.78
C VAL A 179 -11.99 -1.72 9.48
N ASN A 180 -12.38 -0.81 8.57
CA ASN A 180 -13.01 -1.13 7.29
C ASN A 180 -12.06 -1.71 6.23
N ALA A 181 -10.75 -1.51 6.40
CA ALA A 181 -9.73 -2.12 5.55
C ALA A 181 -9.65 -3.64 5.76
N ILE A 182 -10.10 -4.16 6.91
CA ILE A 182 -10.14 -5.60 7.19
C ILE A 182 -11.37 -6.23 6.50
N PRO A 183 -11.19 -7.28 5.69
CA PRO A 183 -12.29 -8.03 5.10
C PRO A 183 -13.35 -8.42 6.16
N LEU A 184 -14.63 -8.14 5.87
CA LEU A 184 -15.71 -8.49 6.79
C LEU A 184 -16.04 -9.97 6.66
N GLY A 185 -15.82 -10.73 7.73
CA GLY A 185 -16.17 -12.14 7.83
C GLY A 185 -17.58 -12.36 8.38
N ILE A 186 -17.98 -13.64 8.46
CA ILE A 186 -19.25 -14.05 9.09
C ILE A 186 -19.18 -13.74 10.59
N PRO A 187 -20.16 -13.05 11.20
CA PRO A 187 -20.18 -12.83 12.65
C PRO A 187 -20.00 -14.13 13.45
N LEU A 188 -19.48 -14.05 14.67
CA LEU A 188 -19.46 -15.22 15.56
C LEU A 188 -20.90 -15.68 15.84
N SER A 189 -21.11 -16.98 15.96
CA SER A 189 -22.41 -17.51 16.34
C SER A 189 -22.70 -17.23 17.82
N LEU A 190 -23.99 -17.21 18.19
CA LEU A 190 -24.41 -16.91 19.57
C LEU A 190 -23.96 -17.97 20.60
N ASP A 191 -23.62 -19.17 20.13
CA ASP A 191 -23.12 -20.30 20.90
C ASP A 191 -21.58 -20.38 20.91
N ALA A 192 -20.88 -19.36 20.39
CA ALA A 192 -19.43 -19.37 20.34
C ALA A 192 -18.81 -19.56 21.73
N CYS A 193 -17.87 -20.50 21.84
CA CYS A 193 -17.23 -20.85 23.11
C CYS A 193 -15.87 -21.52 22.92
N LEU A 194 -15.09 -21.55 24.00
CA LEU A 194 -13.84 -22.31 24.08
C LEU A 194 -14.15 -23.73 24.56
N ILE A 195 -13.60 -24.74 23.91
CA ILE A 195 -13.84 -26.16 24.21
C ILE A 195 -12.53 -26.96 24.27
N LYS A 196 -12.52 -28.03 25.07
CA LYS A 196 -11.49 -29.09 25.05
C LYS A 196 -12.11 -30.44 25.38
N ALA A 197 -11.48 -31.53 24.96
CA ALA A 197 -11.85 -32.86 25.45
C ALA A 197 -11.30 -33.08 26.87
N ASP A 198 -11.93 -33.96 27.64
CA ASP A 198 -11.50 -34.34 29.00
C ASP A 198 -10.26 -35.24 29.01
N ASP A 199 -9.96 -35.90 27.89
CA ASP A 199 -8.82 -36.81 27.72
C ASP A 199 -7.65 -36.21 26.91
N SER A 200 -7.75 -34.96 26.47
CA SER A 200 -6.70 -34.30 25.68
C SER A 200 -6.53 -32.81 26.00
N ASP A 201 -5.32 -32.31 25.76
CA ASP A 201 -4.93 -30.92 26.03
C ASP A 201 -5.37 -29.87 24.99
N PRO A 202 -5.52 -30.16 23.68
CA PRO A 202 -5.90 -29.18 22.67
C PRO A 202 -7.16 -28.39 23.03
N VAL A 203 -7.08 -27.06 22.88
CA VAL A 203 -8.20 -26.13 23.10
C VAL A 203 -8.62 -25.54 21.76
N TYR A 204 -9.93 -25.44 21.56
CA TYR A 204 -10.50 -24.94 20.31
C TYR A 204 -11.46 -23.78 20.58
N LEU A 205 -11.52 -22.83 19.65
CA LEU A 205 -12.67 -21.94 19.51
C LEU A 205 -13.73 -22.66 18.66
N SER A 206 -14.91 -22.86 19.21
CA SER A 206 -16.07 -23.37 18.49
C SER A 206 -17.00 -22.22 18.14
N THR A 207 -17.32 -22.03 16.86
CA THR A 207 -18.23 -20.99 16.35
C THR A 207 -18.72 -21.37 14.96
N ASN A 208 -19.92 -20.92 14.56
CA ASN A 208 -20.48 -21.17 13.24
C ASN A 208 -20.51 -22.66 12.83
N GLY A 209 -20.67 -23.55 13.82
CA GLY A 209 -20.72 -25.00 13.60
C GLY A 209 -19.37 -25.67 13.30
N VAL A 210 -18.24 -24.97 13.44
CA VAL A 210 -16.89 -25.50 13.27
C VAL A 210 -16.02 -25.24 14.49
N LYS A 211 -14.93 -26.01 14.65
CA LYS A 211 -13.89 -25.78 15.66
C LYS A 211 -12.56 -25.39 15.01
N SER A 212 -11.89 -24.40 15.60
CA SER A 212 -10.56 -23.92 15.21
C SER A 212 -9.57 -24.16 16.33
N HIS A 213 -8.48 -24.88 16.05
CA HIS A 213 -7.47 -25.21 17.06
C HIS A 213 -6.64 -23.97 17.44
N ILE A 214 -6.48 -23.75 18.74
CA ILE A 214 -5.59 -22.72 19.27
C ILE A 214 -4.22 -23.38 19.45
N GLN A 215 -3.28 -23.10 18.54
CA GLN A 215 -2.06 -23.90 18.35
C GLN A 215 -1.15 -23.95 19.58
N SER A 216 -1.19 -22.94 20.44
CA SER A 216 -0.35 -22.88 21.63
C SER A 216 -1.01 -22.13 22.80
N VAL A 217 -0.49 -22.38 24.01
CA VAL A 217 -0.80 -21.60 25.22
C VAL A 217 -0.44 -20.12 25.03
N GLU A 218 0.61 -19.85 24.26
CA GLU A 218 1.09 -18.49 23.95
C GLU A 218 0.06 -17.75 23.09
N ASP A 219 -0.47 -18.40 22.05
CA ASP A 219 -1.54 -17.83 21.21
C ASP A 219 -2.79 -17.58 22.04
N PHE A 220 -3.21 -18.56 22.85
CA PHE A 220 -4.36 -18.42 23.73
C PHE A 220 -4.27 -17.16 24.61
N ASN A 221 -3.12 -16.95 25.25
CA ASN A 221 -2.86 -15.80 26.11
C ASN A 221 -2.69 -14.49 25.34
N LYS A 222 -2.10 -14.55 24.13
CA LYS A 222 -1.87 -13.39 23.26
C LYS A 222 -3.20 -12.82 22.76
N VAL A 223 -4.13 -13.68 22.35
CA VAL A 223 -5.51 -13.32 22.00
C VAL A 223 -6.27 -12.78 23.22
N GLY A 224 -5.91 -13.25 24.42
CA GLY A 224 -6.52 -12.82 25.68
C GLY A 224 -7.73 -13.68 26.07
N PHE A 225 -7.84 -14.89 25.53
CA PHE A 225 -8.86 -15.84 25.94
C PHE A 225 -8.74 -16.16 27.44
N ASP A 226 -9.87 -16.47 28.07
CA ASP A 226 -9.92 -16.80 29.50
C ASP A 226 -9.98 -18.32 29.70
N TRP A 227 -8.96 -18.85 30.38
CA TRP A 227 -8.85 -20.27 30.74
C TRP A 227 -10.07 -20.78 31.53
N ASN A 228 -10.74 -19.92 32.31
CA ASN A 228 -11.92 -20.29 33.09
C ASN A 228 -13.19 -20.45 32.24
N LYS A 229 -13.13 -20.07 30.96
CA LYS A 229 -14.27 -20.15 30.02
C LYS A 229 -14.24 -21.42 29.16
N ILE A 230 -13.20 -22.23 29.29
CA ILE A 230 -13.07 -23.49 28.55
C ILE A 230 -14.11 -24.48 29.05
N LYS A 231 -14.98 -24.93 28.16
CA LYS A 231 -15.93 -26.02 28.40
C LYS A 231 -15.22 -27.35 28.16
N VAL A 232 -15.19 -28.19 29.19
CA VAL A 232 -14.71 -29.56 29.08
C VAL A 232 -15.86 -30.43 28.57
N MET A 233 -15.60 -31.17 27.49
CA MET A 233 -16.57 -32.03 26.80
C MET A 233 -16.01 -33.44 26.65
N SER A 234 -16.85 -34.41 26.29
CA SER A 234 -16.35 -35.73 25.93
C SER A 234 -15.62 -35.69 24.57
N PRO A 235 -14.69 -36.62 24.31
CA PRO A 235 -13.92 -36.63 23.06
C PRO A 235 -14.82 -36.76 21.83
N ALA A 236 -15.87 -37.59 21.94
CA ALA A 236 -16.86 -37.80 20.89
C ALA A 236 -17.63 -36.51 20.52
N GLU A 237 -17.93 -35.65 21.49
CA GLU A 237 -18.60 -34.37 21.22
C GLU A 237 -17.67 -33.37 20.52
N VAL A 238 -16.40 -33.31 20.92
CA VAL A 238 -15.39 -32.45 20.27
C VAL A 238 -15.11 -32.92 18.85
N ASP A 239 -14.96 -34.23 18.64
CA ASP A 239 -14.69 -34.83 17.32
C ASP A 239 -15.87 -34.70 16.35
N ALA A 240 -17.11 -34.67 16.87
CA ALA A 240 -18.30 -34.47 16.05
C ALA A 240 -18.39 -33.07 15.42
N ILE A 241 -17.70 -32.07 16.00
CA ILE A 241 -17.65 -30.71 15.44
C ILE A 241 -16.64 -30.69 14.28
N PRO A 242 -17.04 -30.34 13.05
CA PRO A 242 -16.10 -30.21 11.94
C PRO A 242 -14.95 -29.27 12.27
N THR A 243 -13.72 -29.70 12.02
CA THR A 243 -12.55 -28.82 12.12
C THR A 243 -12.57 -27.88 10.91
N ALA A 244 -12.48 -26.57 11.15
CA ALA A 244 -12.26 -25.61 10.07
C ALA A 244 -10.97 -25.98 9.32
N PRO A 245 -10.85 -25.72 7.99
CA PRO A 245 -9.60 -25.97 7.27
C PRO A 245 -8.40 -25.38 8.01
N GLU A 246 -7.32 -26.15 8.17
CA GLU A 246 -6.14 -25.74 8.93
C GLU A 246 -5.61 -24.38 8.44
N TYR A 247 -5.54 -23.42 9.38
CA TYR A 247 -4.84 -22.17 9.20
C TYR A 247 -3.43 -22.33 9.76
N GLU A 248 -2.44 -22.25 8.88
CA GLU A 248 -1.04 -22.07 9.29
C GLU A 248 -0.87 -20.62 9.77
N ILE A 249 -0.54 -20.44 11.06
CA ILE A 249 0.02 -19.18 11.54
C ILE A 249 1.41 -19.10 10.92
N ALA A 250 1.58 -18.24 9.92
CA ALA A 250 2.91 -17.84 9.49
C ALA A 250 3.57 -17.07 10.65
N ASN A 251 4.35 -17.76 11.46
CA ASN A 251 5.20 -17.18 12.50
C ASN A 251 6.21 -16.21 11.89
N TRP A 252 5.96 -14.90 11.95
CA TRP A 252 6.96 -13.86 11.71
C TRP A 252 6.77 -12.75 12.75
#